data_AF-A0A1F8EZJ6-F1
#
_entry.id   AF-A0A1F8EZJ6-F1
#
_cell.length_a   1.000
_cell.length_b   1.000
_cell.length_c   1.000
_cell.angle_alpha   90.00
_cell.angle_beta   90.00
_cell.angle_gamma   90.00
#
_symmetry.space_group_name_H-M   'P 1'
#
loop_
_entity.id
_entity.type
_entity.pdbx_description
1 polymer ?
#
loop_
_entity_poly.entity_id
_entity_poly.type
_entity_poly.pdbx_seq_one_letter_code
_entity_poly.pdbx_strand_id
1 'polypeptide(L)'
;MEEKPVATISAKEATVILKQLPEPVSVFNLGGTVLRVYRVKGMHSPYWMDPALKRLFVFSRSSYSRYGTRSEIDEFDAKAAIYMVQATYFTKVNVFEEWLSIRMVPGNGEPVGAGELEIYTYRDRPMDIWVREKFKIEDRDRFWHYIVSSSRMCGIHPYTIEDGQVQTDLSTETGEKHQYTNIAFALIHWCFVADYPDYKYQLVTAIIRDELALKGLRVVTSDKNIVGPLFTPAHIFLGVKPDEIKLNRIKYAYEFPLYWFNMKQLVQLLEKLIEEGKLSEESLFKYIGSRDVTSPDAMRKFGSLLSVDGPIVGSSLNGSKLRELVDEFIEERPSLKITDGQAWNEANLKTLTAAGIFV
;
A
#
# COMPACT_ATOMS: atom_id res chain seq x y z
N MET A 1 28.95 -9.23 8.23
CA MET A 1 27.60 -9.75 8.50
C MET A 1 27.05 -10.20 7.17
N GLU A 2 26.67 -11.47 7.08
CA GLU A 2 26.07 -12.07 5.89
C GLU A 2 24.85 -11.28 5.44
N GLU A 3 24.79 -11.03 4.13
CA GLU A 3 23.60 -10.55 3.43
C GLU A 3 22.41 -11.40 3.85
N LYS A 4 21.41 -10.80 4.50
CA LYS A 4 20.06 -11.33 4.32
C LYS A 4 19.55 -10.69 3.04
N PRO A 5 19.40 -11.44 1.95
CA PRO A 5 18.75 -10.90 0.77
C PRO A 5 17.36 -10.42 1.21
N VAL A 6 16.89 -9.32 0.60
CA VAL A 6 15.43 -9.08 0.45
C VAL A 6 14.83 -10.44 0.12
N ALA A 7 13.79 -10.89 0.82
CA ALA A 7 13.24 -12.24 0.61
C ALA A 7 12.79 -12.41 -0.85
N THR A 8 13.72 -12.77 -1.73
CA THR A 8 13.50 -13.21 -3.09
C THR A 8 13.20 -14.67 -2.94
N ILE A 9 11.92 -15.02 -3.05
CA ILE A 9 11.55 -16.38 -3.38
C ILE A 9 12.32 -16.71 -4.65
N SER A 10 13.15 -17.75 -4.60
CA SER A 10 13.85 -18.21 -5.79
C SER A 10 12.82 -18.55 -6.87
N ALA A 11 13.15 -18.37 -8.15
CA ALA A 11 12.29 -18.78 -9.27
C ALA A 11 11.69 -20.19 -9.07
N LYS A 12 12.49 -21.09 -8.49
CA LYS A 12 12.12 -22.46 -8.11
C LYS A 12 11.03 -22.52 -7.03
N GLU A 13 11.14 -21.74 -5.96
CA GLU A 13 10.13 -21.69 -4.91
C GLU A 13 8.82 -21.04 -5.40
N ALA A 14 8.91 -20.04 -6.28
CA ALA A 14 7.75 -19.43 -6.91
C ALA A 14 7.00 -20.45 -7.77
N THR A 15 7.71 -21.19 -8.63
CA THR A 15 7.13 -22.31 -9.41
C THR A 15 6.44 -23.36 -8.52
N VAL A 16 7.03 -23.72 -7.38
CA VAL A 16 6.44 -24.70 -6.45
C VAL A 16 5.15 -24.18 -5.84
N ILE A 17 5.12 -22.90 -5.42
CA ILE A 17 3.93 -22.28 -4.85
C ILE A 17 2.81 -22.21 -5.90
N LEU A 18 3.12 -21.78 -7.14
CA LEU A 18 2.15 -21.64 -8.22
C LEU A 18 1.45 -22.96 -8.57
N LYS A 19 2.18 -24.09 -8.52
CA LYS A 19 1.62 -25.44 -8.77
C LYS A 19 0.70 -25.95 -7.65
N GLN A 20 0.74 -25.33 -6.48
CA GLN A 20 -0.04 -25.71 -5.29
C GLN A 20 -1.23 -24.77 -5.05
N LEU A 21 -1.46 -23.80 -5.94
CA LEU A 21 -2.57 -22.87 -5.77
C LEU A 21 -3.91 -23.61 -5.87
N PRO A 22 -4.89 -23.22 -5.04
CA PRO A 22 -6.25 -23.73 -5.18
C PRO A 22 -6.90 -23.15 -6.43
N GLU A 23 -8.06 -23.68 -6.81
CA GLU A 23 -8.87 -23.07 -7.86
C GLU A 23 -9.24 -21.62 -7.51
N PRO A 24 -9.20 -20.70 -8.49
CA PRO A 24 -9.60 -19.31 -8.28
C PRO A 24 -11.11 -19.22 -7.98
N VAL A 25 -11.49 -18.24 -7.18
CA VAL A 25 -12.91 -17.97 -6.87
C VAL A 25 -13.65 -17.37 -8.07
N SER A 26 -12.95 -16.74 -9.00
CA SER A 26 -13.50 -16.20 -10.25
C SER A 26 -12.43 -16.11 -11.33
N VAL A 27 -12.83 -16.28 -12.59
CA VAL A 27 -11.96 -16.19 -13.77
C VAL A 27 -12.61 -15.31 -14.82
N PHE A 28 -11.87 -14.34 -15.34
CA PHE A 28 -12.30 -13.42 -16.39
C PHE A 28 -11.35 -13.51 -17.59
N ASN A 29 -11.90 -13.66 -18.79
CA ASN A 29 -11.13 -13.72 -20.04
C ASN A 29 -11.33 -12.42 -20.83
N LEU A 30 -10.24 -11.68 -21.03
CA LEU A 30 -10.20 -10.41 -21.75
C LEU A 30 -9.23 -10.55 -22.93
N GLY A 31 -9.71 -11.09 -24.06
CA GLY A 31 -9.02 -11.15 -25.36
C GLY A 31 -7.49 -11.08 -25.32
N GLY A 32 -6.82 -12.18 -24.96
CA GLY A 32 -5.36 -12.22 -24.79
C GLY A 32 -4.87 -12.05 -23.35
N THR A 33 -5.79 -11.91 -22.39
CA THR A 33 -5.51 -11.85 -20.96
C THR A 33 -6.50 -12.71 -20.17
N VAL A 34 -6.01 -13.38 -19.13
CA VAL A 34 -6.82 -14.13 -18.16
C VAL A 34 -6.57 -13.54 -16.78
N LEU A 35 -7.64 -13.11 -16.12
CA LEU A 35 -7.62 -12.63 -14.75
C LEU A 35 -8.21 -13.70 -13.84
N ARG A 36 -7.44 -14.14 -12.84
CA ARG A 36 -7.87 -15.12 -11.83
C ARG A 36 -7.91 -14.46 -10.47
N VAL A 37 -9.08 -14.43 -9.85
CA VAL A 37 -9.27 -13.87 -8.52
C VAL A 37 -9.17 -14.98 -7.49
N TYR A 38 -8.39 -14.76 -6.44
CA TYR A 38 -8.23 -15.65 -5.31
C TYR A 38 -8.62 -14.93 -4.03
N ARG A 39 -9.45 -15.58 -3.21
CA ARG A 39 -9.69 -15.14 -1.84
C ARG A 39 -8.65 -15.79 -0.94
N VAL A 40 -7.73 -15.00 -0.41
CA VAL A 40 -6.67 -15.47 0.50
C VAL A 40 -7.24 -15.63 1.91
N LYS A 41 -8.13 -14.72 2.31
CA LYS A 41 -8.73 -14.68 3.63
C LYS A 41 -10.14 -14.08 3.59
N GLY A 42 -11.06 -14.65 4.35
CA GLY A 42 -12.41 -14.11 4.53
C GLY A 42 -12.49 -13.08 5.67
N MET A 43 -13.43 -12.15 5.58
CA MET A 43 -13.68 -11.13 6.60
C MET A 43 -14.00 -11.77 7.94
N HIS A 44 -13.40 -11.27 9.02
CA HIS A 44 -13.49 -11.80 10.40
C HIS A 44 -13.11 -13.27 10.60
N SER A 45 -12.62 -13.97 9.57
CA SER A 45 -12.15 -15.35 9.70
C SER A 45 -10.79 -15.36 10.41
N PRO A 46 -10.52 -16.28 11.35
CA PRO A 46 -9.16 -16.50 11.84
C PRO A 46 -8.33 -17.36 10.88
N TYR A 47 -8.97 -18.01 9.90
CA TYR A 47 -8.34 -18.99 9.02
C TYR A 47 -7.94 -18.40 7.66
N TRP A 48 -6.80 -18.87 7.17
CA TRP A 48 -6.34 -18.65 5.79
C TRP A 48 -6.98 -19.70 4.89
N MET A 49 -7.39 -19.31 3.68
CA MET A 49 -8.11 -20.22 2.77
C MET A 49 -7.21 -21.36 2.29
N ASP A 50 -5.94 -21.06 2.03
CA ASP A 50 -4.96 -22.04 1.57
C ASP A 50 -3.52 -21.65 2.00
N PRO A 51 -2.67 -22.60 2.44
CA PRO A 51 -1.29 -22.31 2.83
C PRO A 51 -0.38 -21.77 1.71
N ALA A 52 -0.53 -22.25 0.47
CA ALA A 52 0.24 -21.76 -0.67
C ALA A 52 -0.17 -20.32 -1.03
N LEU A 53 -1.47 -20.01 -1.05
CA LEU A 53 -1.96 -18.64 -1.21
C LEU A 53 -1.44 -17.70 -0.11
N LYS A 54 -1.45 -18.15 1.15
CA LYS A 54 -0.88 -17.35 2.25
C LYS A 54 0.58 -17.03 2.01
N ARG A 55 1.39 -18.01 1.58
CA ARG A 55 2.82 -17.79 1.28
C ARG A 55 3.00 -16.78 0.15
N LEU A 56 2.23 -16.90 -0.93
CA LEU A 56 2.27 -15.97 -2.07
C LEU A 56 1.89 -14.54 -1.66
N PHE A 57 0.87 -14.41 -0.82
CA PHE A 57 0.43 -13.13 -0.26
C PHE A 57 1.51 -12.48 0.62
N VAL A 58 2.09 -13.24 1.56
CA VAL A 58 3.18 -12.76 2.41
C VAL A 58 4.35 -12.29 1.54
N PHE A 59 4.67 -13.06 0.50
CA PHE A 59 5.68 -12.67 -0.48
C PHE A 59 5.34 -11.37 -1.21
N SER A 60 4.11 -11.18 -1.69
CA SER A 60 3.74 -9.91 -2.34
C SER A 60 3.92 -8.70 -1.41
N ARG A 61 3.74 -8.89 -0.09
CA ARG A 61 3.94 -7.85 0.92
C ARG A 61 5.40 -7.56 1.24
N SER A 62 6.33 -8.44 0.90
CA SER A 62 7.77 -8.17 1.03
C SER A 62 8.19 -6.96 0.18
N SER A 63 7.42 -6.60 -0.86
CA SER A 63 7.59 -5.38 -1.63
C SER A 63 7.56 -4.09 -0.78
N TYR A 64 6.94 -4.12 0.42
CA TYR A 64 6.97 -3.00 1.36
C TYR A 64 8.33 -2.79 2.03
N SER A 65 9.22 -3.79 2.05
CA SER A 65 10.57 -3.67 2.62
C SER A 65 11.37 -2.53 1.99
N ARG A 66 11.05 -2.15 0.74
CA ARG A 66 11.63 -0.99 0.06
C ARG A 66 11.34 0.34 0.77
N TYR A 67 10.34 0.38 1.64
CA TYR A 67 9.94 1.57 2.39
C TYR A 67 10.39 1.55 3.87
N GLY A 68 10.94 0.44 4.35
CA GLY A 68 11.36 0.22 5.74
C GLY A 68 10.94 -1.14 6.29
N THR A 69 11.15 -1.37 7.58
CA THR A 69 10.93 -2.67 8.27
C THR A 69 9.49 -2.84 8.76
N ARG A 70 8.54 -3.15 7.87
CA ARG A 70 7.12 -3.31 8.23
C ARG A 70 6.75 -4.79 8.24
N SER A 71 6.08 -5.26 9.28
CA SER A 71 5.56 -6.64 9.33
C SER A 71 4.68 -6.93 8.12
N GLU A 72 4.88 -8.10 7.50
CA GLU A 72 4.06 -8.57 6.39
C GLU A 72 2.65 -8.94 6.85
N ILE A 73 2.46 -9.27 8.12
CA ILE A 73 1.15 -9.51 8.74
C ILE A 73 1.04 -8.61 9.98
N ASP A 74 -0.06 -7.89 10.12
CA ASP A 74 -0.38 -7.03 11.26
C ASP A 74 -1.74 -7.41 11.89
N GLU A 75 -2.09 -6.77 13.00
CA GLU A 75 -3.31 -7.04 13.76
C GLU A 75 -4.60 -6.88 12.94
N PHE A 76 -4.64 -5.99 11.96
CA PHE A 76 -5.82 -5.77 11.12
C PHE A 76 -6.03 -6.91 10.11
N ASP A 77 -5.00 -7.70 9.81
CA ASP A 77 -5.19 -8.92 9.02
C ASP A 77 -6.11 -9.91 9.73
N ALA A 78 -6.24 -9.87 11.07
CA ALA A 78 -7.11 -10.77 11.83
C ALA A 78 -8.59 -10.67 11.40
N LYS A 79 -9.05 -9.48 11.01
CA LYS A 79 -10.44 -9.23 10.63
C LYS A 79 -10.67 -8.90 9.16
N ALA A 80 -9.62 -8.68 8.38
CA ALA A 80 -9.74 -8.27 6.99
C ALA A 80 -10.17 -9.40 6.04
N ALA A 81 -10.88 -9.01 4.98
CA ALA A 81 -10.93 -9.82 3.76
C ALA A 81 -9.72 -9.48 2.89
N ILE A 82 -9.05 -10.51 2.35
CA ILE A 82 -7.82 -10.35 1.58
C ILE A 82 -7.99 -11.10 0.27
N TYR A 83 -7.73 -10.38 -0.82
CA TYR A 83 -7.81 -10.92 -2.17
C TYR A 83 -6.47 -10.76 -2.87
N MET A 84 -6.25 -11.66 -3.82
CA MET A 84 -5.18 -11.58 -4.81
C MET A 84 -5.77 -11.78 -6.20
N VAL A 85 -5.25 -11.05 -7.18
CA VAL A 85 -5.59 -11.26 -8.59
C VAL A 85 -4.31 -11.53 -9.34
N GLN A 86 -4.30 -12.63 -10.08
CA GLN A 86 -3.30 -12.95 -11.08
C GLN A 86 -3.80 -12.46 -12.43
N ALA A 87 -3.00 -11.69 -13.15
CA ALA A 87 -3.21 -11.43 -14.56
C ALA A 87 -2.18 -12.20 -15.38
N THR A 88 -2.62 -13.08 -16.26
CA THR A 88 -1.78 -13.77 -17.25
C THR A 88 -2.06 -13.16 -18.61
N TYR A 89 -1.06 -12.63 -19.30
CA TYR A 89 -1.22 -11.99 -20.61
C TYR A 89 -0.08 -12.31 -21.56
N PHE A 90 -0.37 -12.24 -22.86
CA PHE A 90 0.59 -12.59 -23.90
C PHE A 90 1.18 -11.34 -24.54
N THR A 91 2.49 -11.35 -24.77
CA THR A 91 3.12 -10.50 -25.78
C THR A 91 3.44 -11.34 -27.01
N LYS A 92 4.01 -10.74 -28.05
CA LYS A 92 4.33 -11.45 -29.31
C LYS A 92 5.22 -12.69 -29.12
N VAL A 93 5.95 -12.78 -28.00
CA VAL A 93 6.97 -13.81 -27.78
C VAL A 93 6.80 -14.52 -26.43
N ASN A 94 6.26 -13.86 -25.41
CA ASN A 94 6.29 -14.36 -24.03
C ASN A 94 4.90 -14.33 -23.35
N VAL A 95 4.71 -15.22 -22.39
CA VAL A 95 3.59 -15.20 -21.45
C VAL A 95 4.04 -14.54 -20.16
N PHE A 96 3.35 -13.48 -19.75
CA PHE A 96 3.63 -12.75 -18.53
C PHE A 96 2.58 -13.04 -17.47
N GLU A 97 3.02 -13.01 -16.22
CA GLU A 97 2.15 -13.02 -15.06
C GLU A 97 2.49 -11.87 -14.13
N GLU A 98 1.46 -11.16 -13.67
CA GLU A 98 1.56 -10.18 -12.59
C GLU A 98 0.51 -10.45 -11.51
N TRP A 99 0.83 -10.03 -10.28
CA TRP A 99 -0.05 -10.23 -9.14
C TRP A 99 -0.32 -8.92 -8.42
N LEU A 100 -1.58 -8.71 -8.04
CA LEU A 100 -2.00 -7.63 -7.14
C LEU A 100 -2.68 -8.23 -5.91
N SER A 101 -2.39 -7.71 -4.73
CA SER A 101 -3.11 -8.00 -3.50
C SER A 101 -3.63 -6.71 -2.88
N ILE A 102 -4.86 -6.76 -2.39
CA ILE A 102 -5.48 -5.69 -1.59
C ILE A 102 -6.14 -6.31 -0.37
N ARG A 103 -6.05 -5.57 0.73
CA ARG A 103 -6.71 -5.90 1.99
C ARG A 103 -7.89 -4.96 2.20
N MET A 104 -9.07 -5.54 2.38
CA MET A 104 -10.29 -4.85 2.78
C MET A 104 -10.49 -5.03 4.29
N VAL A 105 -10.26 -3.97 5.07
CA VAL A 105 -10.36 -4.02 6.53
C VAL A 105 -11.69 -3.39 6.96
N PRO A 106 -12.65 -4.15 7.51
CA PRO A 106 -13.85 -3.55 8.08
C PRO A 106 -13.50 -2.75 9.34
N GLY A 107 -14.19 -1.64 9.59
CA GLY A 107 -13.94 -0.82 10.79
C GLY A 107 -14.37 -1.52 12.08
N ASN A 108 -15.43 -2.32 12.05
CA ASN A 108 -15.93 -3.09 13.20
C ASN A 108 -15.09 -4.36 13.45
N GLY A 109 -15.33 -5.03 14.58
CA GLY A 109 -14.59 -6.22 15.02
C GLY A 109 -13.28 -5.90 15.75
N GLU A 110 -12.51 -6.92 16.10
CA GLU A 110 -11.28 -6.78 16.89
C GLU A 110 -10.02 -6.82 16.01
N PRO A 111 -9.09 -5.85 16.13
CA PRO A 111 -9.21 -4.62 16.92
C PRO A 111 -10.21 -3.63 16.30
N VAL A 112 -10.86 -2.79 17.10
CA VAL A 112 -11.78 -1.75 16.59
C VAL A 112 -11.02 -0.71 15.76
N GLY A 113 -11.59 -0.30 14.63
CA GLY A 113 -11.00 0.66 13.70
C GLY A 113 -10.50 0.03 12.38
N ALA A 114 -10.07 0.83 11.42
CA ALA A 114 -9.61 0.35 10.12
C ALA A 114 -8.12 0.63 9.84
N GLY A 115 -7.43 1.24 10.80
CA GLY A 115 -6.01 1.55 10.79
C GLY A 115 -5.62 2.84 10.07
N GLU A 116 -6.53 3.49 9.32
CA GLU A 116 -6.20 4.66 8.50
C GLU A 116 -6.70 5.98 9.08
N LEU A 117 -7.89 6.00 9.71
CA LEU A 117 -8.40 7.20 10.37
C LEU A 117 -7.65 7.50 11.67
N GLU A 118 -7.18 6.44 12.32
CA GLU A 118 -6.52 6.46 13.62
C GLU A 118 -5.10 7.06 13.56
N ILE A 119 -4.54 7.16 12.35
CA ILE A 119 -3.17 7.63 12.15
C ILE A 119 -3.10 9.06 11.62
N TYR A 120 -4.24 9.67 11.31
CA TYR A 120 -4.31 11.09 10.96
C TYR A 120 -5.07 11.87 12.03
N THR A 121 -4.76 13.14 12.13
CA THR A 121 -5.40 14.09 13.03
C THR A 121 -5.84 15.34 12.29
N TYR A 122 -6.86 16.00 12.83
CA TYR A 122 -7.26 17.36 12.48
C TYR A 122 -7.48 18.12 13.79
N ARG A 123 -6.81 19.28 13.94
CA ARG A 123 -6.75 20.05 15.21
C ARG A 123 -6.44 19.15 16.41
N ASP A 124 -5.39 18.35 16.28
CA ASP A 124 -4.87 17.43 17.31
C ASP A 124 -5.86 16.34 17.79
N ARG A 125 -6.99 16.16 17.10
CA ARG A 125 -7.95 15.07 17.35
C ARG A 125 -7.90 14.04 16.22
N PRO A 126 -7.98 12.74 16.52
CA PRO A 126 -8.08 11.67 15.52
C PRO A 126 -9.18 11.89 14.47
N MET A 127 -8.94 11.45 13.23
CA MET A 127 -9.85 11.68 12.11
C MET A 127 -11.20 10.95 12.24
N ASP A 128 -11.26 9.83 12.96
CA ASP A 128 -12.51 9.10 13.21
C ASP A 128 -13.55 9.97 13.93
N ILE A 129 -13.12 10.83 14.85
CA ILE A 129 -13.99 11.77 15.57
C ILE A 129 -14.66 12.73 14.59
N TRP A 130 -13.90 13.35 13.68
CA TRP A 130 -14.39 14.36 12.76
C TRP A 130 -15.29 13.79 11.67
N VAL A 131 -14.94 12.62 11.15
CA VAL A 131 -15.79 11.91 10.17
C VAL A 131 -17.12 11.54 10.84
N ARG A 132 -17.08 11.03 12.07
CA ARG A 132 -18.28 10.69 12.84
C ARG A 132 -19.18 11.92 13.10
N GLU A 133 -18.59 13.05 13.50
CA GLU A 133 -19.30 14.32 13.69
C GLU A 133 -19.97 14.78 12.38
N LYS A 134 -19.29 14.68 11.23
CA LYS A 134 -19.84 15.05 9.91
C LYS A 134 -21.06 14.21 9.54
N PHE A 135 -21.06 12.91 9.85
CA PHE A 135 -22.19 12.01 9.60
C PHE A 135 -23.25 12.02 10.71
N LYS A 136 -23.04 12.79 11.78
CA LYS A 136 -23.94 12.85 12.94
C LYS A 136 -24.23 11.46 13.54
N ILE A 137 -23.22 10.59 13.57
CA ILE A 137 -23.34 9.26 14.17
C ILE A 137 -22.88 9.37 15.63
N GLU A 138 -23.80 9.40 16.58
CA GLU A 138 -23.42 9.59 18.00
C GLU A 138 -22.69 8.36 18.58
N ASP A 139 -23.14 7.17 18.19
CA ASP A 139 -22.59 5.89 18.65
C ASP A 139 -21.27 5.55 17.93
N ARG A 140 -20.18 5.50 18.71
CA ARG A 140 -18.83 5.19 18.21
C ARG A 140 -18.72 3.77 17.66
N ASP A 141 -19.36 2.80 18.30
CA ASP A 141 -19.24 1.40 17.90
C ASP A 141 -20.00 1.19 16.59
N ARG A 142 -21.19 1.78 16.49
CA ARG A 142 -21.99 1.78 15.26
C ARG A 142 -21.30 2.49 14.10
N PHE A 143 -20.56 3.58 14.35
CA PHE A 143 -19.81 4.30 13.32
C PHE A 143 -18.87 3.40 12.52
N TRP A 144 -18.16 2.50 13.20
CA TRP A 144 -17.17 1.62 12.57
C TRP A 144 -17.77 0.57 11.64
N HIS A 145 -19.05 0.21 11.80
CA HIS A 145 -19.75 -0.66 10.85
C HIS A 145 -19.94 -0.03 9.47
N TYR A 146 -19.81 1.29 9.36
CA TYR A 146 -19.99 2.01 8.10
C TYR A 146 -18.68 2.25 7.33
N ILE A 147 -17.55 1.75 7.84
CA ILE A 147 -16.23 2.01 7.26
C ILE A 147 -15.63 0.71 6.76
N VAL A 148 -15.01 0.79 5.58
CA VAL A 148 -14.04 -0.20 5.12
C VAL A 148 -12.78 0.52 4.66
N SER A 149 -11.62 0.01 5.03
CA SER A 149 -10.34 0.47 4.52
C SER A 149 -9.89 -0.39 3.35
N SER A 150 -9.50 0.27 2.26
CA SER A 150 -8.77 -0.30 1.14
C SER A 150 -7.26 -0.12 1.35
N SER A 151 -6.66 -1.03 2.09
CA SER A 151 -5.26 -0.89 2.54
C SER A 151 -4.32 -1.93 1.94
N ARG A 152 -3.02 -1.67 2.14
CA ARG A 152 -1.92 -2.62 1.86
C ARG A 152 -1.90 -3.12 0.40
N MET A 153 -2.21 -2.24 -0.56
CA MET A 153 -2.06 -2.55 -1.99
C MET A 153 -0.61 -2.87 -2.32
N CYS A 154 -0.33 -4.14 -2.64
CA CYS A 154 0.98 -4.66 -2.98
C CYS A 154 0.90 -5.62 -4.15
N GLY A 155 2.03 -5.94 -4.77
CA GLY A 155 2.06 -6.80 -5.94
C GLY A 155 3.39 -7.49 -6.14
N ILE A 156 3.37 -8.49 -7.01
CA ILE A 156 4.56 -9.17 -7.52
C ILE A 156 4.80 -8.62 -8.92
N HIS A 157 6.02 -8.11 -9.15
CA HIS A 157 6.42 -7.56 -10.44
C HIS A 157 6.16 -8.57 -11.57
N PRO A 158 5.76 -8.13 -12.78
CA PRO A 158 5.63 -9.01 -13.93
C PRO A 158 6.85 -9.93 -14.12
N TYR A 159 6.60 -11.21 -14.37
CA TYR A 159 7.60 -12.23 -14.69
C TYR A 159 7.10 -13.11 -15.84
N THR A 160 8.03 -13.79 -16.52
CA THR A 160 7.68 -14.81 -17.54
C THR A 160 7.87 -16.22 -16.99
N ILE A 161 7.22 -17.19 -17.62
CA ILE A 161 7.41 -18.62 -17.32
C ILE A 161 7.97 -19.29 -18.58
N GLU A 162 9.21 -19.76 -18.51
CA GLU A 162 9.89 -20.51 -19.58
C GLU A 162 10.25 -21.91 -19.05
N ASP A 163 9.86 -22.97 -19.77
CA ASP A 163 10.07 -24.37 -19.37
C ASP A 163 9.62 -24.69 -17.94
N GLY A 164 8.57 -24.01 -17.47
CA GLY A 164 8.03 -24.16 -16.11
C GLY A 164 8.84 -23.48 -15.02
N GLN A 165 9.82 -22.64 -15.37
CA GLN A 165 10.60 -21.82 -14.43
C GLN A 165 10.25 -20.34 -14.56
N VAL A 166 10.16 -19.66 -13.42
CA VAL A 166 9.92 -18.22 -13.35
C VAL A 166 11.19 -17.46 -13.75
N GLN A 167 11.11 -16.60 -14.76
CA GLN A 167 12.18 -15.68 -15.13
C GLN A 167 11.82 -14.29 -14.59
N THR A 168 12.56 -13.83 -13.58
CA THR A 168 12.30 -12.56 -12.87
C THR A 168 13.12 -11.39 -13.38
N ASP A 169 14.15 -11.65 -14.20
CA ASP A 169 15.08 -10.62 -14.68
C ASP A 169 14.71 -10.14 -16.09
N LEU A 170 13.56 -9.48 -16.17
CA LEU A 170 13.23 -8.64 -17.32
C LEU A 170 13.80 -7.24 -17.06
N SER A 171 15.11 -7.15 -16.80
CA SER A 171 15.77 -5.88 -16.56
C SER A 171 15.69 -5.01 -17.81
N THR A 172 14.90 -3.94 -17.73
CA THR A 172 14.99 -2.70 -18.53
C THR A 172 14.75 -2.76 -20.05
N GLU A 173 14.95 -3.89 -20.73
CA GLU A 173 14.91 -3.95 -22.20
C GLU A 173 13.50 -4.08 -22.79
N THR A 174 12.55 -4.71 -22.09
CA THR A 174 11.14 -4.79 -22.56
C THR A 174 10.27 -3.65 -22.05
N GLY A 175 10.71 -2.92 -21.02
CA GLY A 175 9.99 -1.76 -20.45
C GLY A 175 8.61 -2.08 -19.85
N GLU A 176 8.28 -3.35 -19.64
CA GLU A 176 6.92 -3.76 -19.25
C GLU A 176 6.64 -3.47 -17.78
N LYS A 177 5.58 -2.70 -17.56
CA LYS A 177 5.05 -2.31 -16.25
C LYS A 177 3.82 -3.12 -15.96
N HIS A 178 3.40 -3.15 -14.70
CA HIS A 178 2.08 -3.63 -14.28
C HIS A 178 0.97 -3.10 -15.21
N GLN A 179 0.36 -3.96 -16.03
CA GLN A 179 -0.54 -3.56 -17.12
C GLN A 179 -2.02 -3.59 -16.69
N TYR A 180 -2.38 -4.55 -15.84
CA TYR A 180 -3.73 -4.86 -15.43
C TYR A 180 -4.00 -4.52 -13.95
N THR A 181 -3.12 -3.77 -13.30
CA THR A 181 -3.27 -3.38 -11.88
C THR A 181 -4.57 -2.60 -11.61
N ASN A 182 -4.97 -1.71 -12.51
CA ASN A 182 -6.25 -0.99 -12.43
C ASN A 182 -7.47 -1.93 -12.44
N ILE A 183 -7.48 -2.92 -13.34
CA ILE A 183 -8.57 -3.89 -13.49
C ILE A 183 -8.57 -4.86 -12.31
N ALA A 184 -7.41 -5.36 -11.91
CA ALA A 184 -7.24 -6.21 -10.74
C ALA A 184 -7.72 -5.49 -9.46
N PHE A 185 -7.40 -4.21 -9.30
CA PHE A 185 -7.89 -3.38 -8.20
C PHE A 185 -9.42 -3.34 -8.18
N ALA A 186 -10.04 -2.97 -9.31
CA ALA A 186 -11.49 -2.87 -9.40
C ALA A 186 -12.20 -4.22 -9.19
N LEU A 187 -11.61 -5.33 -9.70
CA LEU A 187 -12.12 -6.69 -9.51
C LEU A 187 -12.11 -7.09 -8.03
N ILE A 188 -11.05 -6.80 -7.28
CA ILE A 188 -10.99 -7.11 -5.85
C ILE A 188 -12.11 -6.39 -5.10
N HIS A 189 -12.33 -5.10 -5.39
CA HIS A 189 -13.41 -4.34 -4.76
C HIS A 189 -14.79 -4.90 -5.10
N TRP A 190 -15.01 -5.27 -6.36
CA TRP A 190 -16.26 -5.90 -6.77
C TRP A 190 -16.48 -7.24 -6.06
N CYS A 191 -15.47 -8.11 -6.02
CA CYS A 191 -15.55 -9.40 -5.32
C CYS A 191 -15.83 -9.23 -3.82
N PHE A 192 -15.27 -8.21 -3.17
CA PHE A 192 -15.59 -7.90 -1.77
C PHE A 192 -17.07 -7.56 -1.58
N VAL A 193 -17.63 -6.71 -2.44
CA VAL A 193 -19.07 -6.37 -2.37
C VAL A 193 -19.95 -7.58 -2.65
N ALA A 194 -19.57 -8.43 -3.61
CA ALA A 194 -20.29 -9.64 -3.96
C ALA A 194 -20.25 -10.71 -2.86
N ASP A 195 -19.10 -10.89 -2.20
CA ASP A 195 -18.92 -11.86 -1.11
C ASP A 195 -19.61 -11.44 0.19
N TYR A 196 -19.75 -10.13 0.44
CA TYR A 196 -20.32 -9.57 1.68
C TYR A 196 -21.45 -8.59 1.41
N PRO A 197 -22.57 -9.02 0.77
CA PRO A 197 -23.67 -8.14 0.40
C PRO A 197 -24.35 -7.50 1.62
N ASP A 198 -24.28 -8.14 2.79
CA ASP A 198 -24.87 -7.64 4.04
C ASP A 198 -23.99 -6.59 4.74
N TYR A 199 -22.73 -6.44 4.35
CA TYR A 199 -21.84 -5.44 4.91
C TYR A 199 -22.07 -4.08 4.23
N LYS A 200 -23.04 -3.32 4.74
CA LYS A 200 -23.47 -2.02 4.20
C LYS A 200 -22.56 -0.86 4.66
N TYR A 201 -21.29 -0.88 4.25
CA TYR A 201 -20.41 0.25 4.47
C TYR A 201 -20.88 1.49 3.70
N GLN A 202 -20.66 2.67 4.27
CA GLN A 202 -20.95 3.96 3.66
C GLN A 202 -19.69 4.70 3.23
N LEU A 203 -18.53 4.32 3.75
CA LEU A 203 -17.26 5.00 3.51
C LEU A 203 -16.17 4.00 3.18
N VAL A 204 -15.35 4.38 2.19
CA VAL A 204 -14.07 3.74 1.92
C VAL A 204 -12.95 4.69 2.33
N THR A 205 -12.06 4.22 3.20
CA THR A 205 -10.82 4.91 3.51
C THR A 205 -9.68 4.27 2.74
N ALA A 206 -8.68 5.07 2.36
CA ALA A 206 -7.48 4.56 1.73
C ALA A 206 -6.31 5.50 1.96
N ILE A 207 -5.11 4.93 1.97
CA ILE A 207 -3.86 5.68 1.94
C ILE A 207 -3.07 5.22 0.72
N ILE A 208 -2.99 6.09 -0.28
CA ILE A 208 -2.32 5.80 -1.54
C ILE A 208 -1.55 7.02 -2.03
N ARG A 209 -0.37 6.77 -2.58
CA ARG A 209 0.42 7.81 -3.26
C ARG A 209 -0.28 8.25 -4.53
N ASP A 210 -0.42 9.56 -4.68
CA ASP A 210 -1.11 10.14 -5.83
C ASP A 210 -0.44 9.72 -7.15
N GLU A 211 0.89 9.55 -7.18
CA GLU A 211 1.59 9.09 -8.38
C GLU A 211 1.22 7.64 -8.76
N LEU A 212 0.99 6.78 -7.75
CA LEU A 212 0.55 5.39 -7.97
C LEU A 212 -0.89 5.35 -8.46
N ALA A 213 -1.78 6.14 -7.84
CA ALA A 213 -3.18 6.23 -8.25
C ALA A 213 -3.31 6.79 -9.68
N LEU A 214 -2.52 7.83 -10.02
CA LEU A 214 -2.53 8.47 -11.33
C LEU A 214 -2.00 7.56 -12.44
N LYS A 215 -0.92 6.82 -12.18
CA LYS A 215 -0.24 6.00 -13.20
C LYS A 215 -0.77 4.58 -13.32
N GLY A 216 -1.16 3.97 -12.20
CA GLY A 216 -1.43 2.52 -12.13
C GLY A 216 -2.90 2.15 -12.01
N LEU A 217 -3.77 3.08 -11.63
CA LEU A 217 -5.19 2.78 -11.34
C LEU A 217 -6.17 3.44 -12.31
N ARG A 218 -5.70 4.03 -13.41
CA ARG A 218 -6.54 4.68 -14.41
C ARG A 218 -6.53 3.90 -15.72
N VAL A 219 -7.66 3.88 -16.41
CA VAL A 219 -7.85 3.37 -17.77
C VAL A 219 -8.12 4.56 -18.68
N VAL A 220 -7.46 4.61 -19.84
CA VAL A 220 -7.84 5.51 -20.92
C VAL A 220 -8.73 4.74 -21.88
N THR A 221 -9.97 5.16 -22.02
CA THR A 221 -10.95 4.55 -22.92
C THR A 221 -10.72 4.98 -24.37
N SER A 222 -11.37 4.31 -25.32
CA SER A 222 -11.24 4.58 -26.76
C SER A 222 -11.63 6.00 -27.17
N ASP A 223 -12.56 6.60 -26.44
CA ASP A 223 -12.99 8.01 -26.57
C ASP A 223 -12.08 9.00 -25.81
N LYS A 224 -10.92 8.54 -25.32
CA LYS A 224 -9.92 9.30 -24.54
C LYS A 224 -10.40 9.79 -23.17
N ASN A 225 -11.52 9.27 -22.67
CA ASN A 225 -11.90 9.50 -21.28
C ASN A 225 -10.98 8.72 -20.33
N ILE A 226 -10.79 9.26 -19.12
CA ILE A 226 -9.98 8.62 -18.07
C ILE A 226 -10.92 8.12 -16.98
N VAL A 227 -10.94 6.81 -16.80
CA VAL A 227 -11.76 6.13 -15.78
C VAL A 227 -10.84 5.52 -14.73
N GLY A 228 -11.25 5.51 -13.46
CA GLY A 228 -10.48 4.90 -12.38
C GLY A 228 -11.20 5.03 -11.04
N PRO A 229 -10.65 4.43 -9.97
CA PRO A 229 -11.21 4.52 -8.64
C PRO A 229 -11.18 5.96 -8.13
N LEU A 230 -12.21 6.31 -7.35
CA LEU A 230 -12.41 7.65 -6.83
C LEU A 230 -11.69 7.82 -5.49
N PHE A 231 -10.56 8.52 -5.48
CA PHE A 231 -9.84 8.87 -4.25
C PHE A 231 -10.14 10.31 -3.83
N THR A 232 -11.13 10.51 -2.97
CA THR A 232 -11.47 11.84 -2.44
C THR A 232 -10.52 12.18 -1.29
N PRO A 233 -9.68 13.23 -1.39
CA PRO A 233 -8.83 13.65 -0.28
C PRO A 233 -9.66 14.02 0.95
N ALA A 234 -9.20 13.64 2.14
CA ALA A 234 -9.93 13.87 3.38
C ALA A 234 -10.30 15.34 3.63
N HIS A 235 -9.46 16.29 3.20
CA HIS A 235 -9.74 17.72 3.36
C HIS A 235 -10.91 18.19 2.49
N ILE A 236 -11.02 17.66 1.26
CA ILE A 236 -12.18 17.90 0.37
C ILE A 236 -13.41 17.25 0.99
N PHE A 237 -13.27 16.00 1.44
CA PHE A 237 -14.35 15.26 2.07
C PHE A 237 -14.92 16.03 3.27
N LEU A 238 -14.07 16.56 4.16
CA LEU A 238 -14.50 17.28 5.35
C LEU A 238 -14.88 18.75 5.10
N GLY A 239 -14.37 19.38 4.04
CA GLY A 239 -14.54 20.81 3.77
C GLY A 239 -13.58 21.69 4.60
N VAL A 240 -12.35 21.20 4.82
CA VAL A 240 -11.30 21.88 5.60
C VAL A 240 -10.07 22.13 4.72
N LYS A 241 -9.07 22.88 5.22
CA LYS A 241 -7.88 23.14 4.41
C LYS A 241 -6.95 21.91 4.36
N PRO A 242 -6.21 21.70 3.25
CA PRO A 242 -5.35 20.54 3.09
C PRO A 242 -4.25 20.40 4.16
N ASP A 243 -3.69 21.52 4.61
CA ASP A 243 -2.58 21.63 5.57
C ASP A 243 -2.98 21.40 7.04
N GLU A 244 -4.29 21.36 7.31
CA GLU A 244 -4.80 21.12 8.67
C GLU A 244 -4.92 19.64 9.02
N ILE A 245 -4.97 18.74 8.02
CA ILE A 245 -4.99 17.29 8.24
C ILE A 245 -3.55 16.80 8.27
N LYS A 246 -3.14 16.20 9.39
CA LYS A 246 -1.76 15.78 9.61
C LYS A 246 -1.66 14.30 9.97
N LEU A 247 -0.60 13.64 9.54
CA LEU A 247 -0.22 12.30 9.96
C LEU A 247 0.31 12.39 11.39
N ASN A 248 -0.12 11.47 12.25
CA ASN A 248 0.49 11.25 13.54
C ASN A 248 1.86 10.56 13.35
N ARG A 249 2.89 11.39 13.17
CA ARG A 249 4.23 10.95 12.79
C ARG A 249 4.91 10.05 13.80
N ILE A 250 4.66 10.29 15.08
CA ILE A 250 5.25 9.54 16.21
C ILE A 250 5.00 8.04 16.06
N LYS A 251 3.84 7.64 15.53
CA LYS A 251 3.43 6.24 15.50
C LYS A 251 3.92 5.48 14.25
N TYR A 252 4.14 6.16 13.12
CA TYR A 252 4.37 5.47 11.83
C TYR A 252 5.36 6.13 10.88
N ALA A 253 5.56 7.45 10.96
CA ALA A 253 6.27 8.14 9.88
C ALA A 253 7.78 7.93 9.93
N TYR A 254 8.35 7.95 11.14
CA TYR A 254 9.80 7.81 11.32
C TYR A 254 10.31 6.40 11.08
N GLU A 255 9.49 5.36 11.25
CA GLU A 255 9.87 3.97 10.92
C GLU A 255 9.84 3.73 9.40
N PHE A 256 8.95 4.43 8.68
CA PHE A 256 8.71 4.25 7.24
C PHE A 256 8.85 5.56 6.45
N PRO A 257 9.99 6.27 6.56
CA PRO A 257 10.13 7.61 5.98
C PRO A 257 9.97 7.59 4.46
N LEU A 258 10.40 6.50 3.81
CA LEU A 258 10.29 6.34 2.36
C LEU A 258 8.85 6.26 1.89
N TYR A 259 7.91 5.88 2.75
CA TYR A 259 6.50 5.85 2.43
C TYR A 259 5.80 7.16 2.78
N TRP A 260 6.16 7.80 3.91
CA TRP A 260 5.41 8.92 4.50
C TRP A 260 5.99 10.31 4.26
N PHE A 261 7.27 10.44 3.91
CA PHE A 261 7.91 11.74 3.78
C PHE A 261 8.25 12.08 2.33
N ASN A 262 8.31 13.39 2.07
CA ASN A 262 8.94 13.92 0.88
C ASN A 262 10.46 13.65 0.93
N MET A 263 10.88 12.59 0.25
CA MET A 263 12.28 12.14 0.29
C MET A 263 13.27 13.17 -0.22
N LYS A 264 12.87 14.05 -1.16
CA LYS A 264 13.75 15.11 -1.65
C LYS A 264 14.06 16.11 -0.52
N GLN A 265 13.03 16.55 0.20
CA GLN A 265 13.19 17.46 1.33
C GLN A 265 13.99 16.79 2.46
N LEU A 266 13.73 15.50 2.73
CA LEU A 266 14.43 14.78 3.79
C LEU A 266 15.93 14.64 3.49
N VAL A 267 16.29 14.27 2.25
CA VAL A 267 17.70 14.20 1.82
C VAL A 267 18.36 15.57 1.96
N GLN A 268 17.72 16.63 1.46
CA GLN A 268 18.24 18.00 1.56
C GLN A 268 18.45 18.46 3.01
N LEU A 269 17.53 18.10 3.91
CA LEU A 269 17.68 18.37 5.34
C LEU A 269 18.89 17.64 5.91
N LEU A 270 19.07 16.36 5.59
CA LEU A 270 20.20 15.57 6.09
C LEU A 270 21.54 16.08 5.55
N GLU A 271 21.63 16.41 4.25
CA GLU A 271 22.82 17.03 3.64
C GLU A 271 23.19 18.33 4.35
N LYS A 272 22.23 19.22 4.57
CA LYS A 272 22.43 20.46 5.31
C LYS A 272 22.95 20.22 6.74
N LEU A 273 22.39 19.24 7.44
CA LEU A 273 22.85 18.91 8.80
C LEU A 273 24.26 18.32 8.83
N ILE A 274 24.70 17.65 7.77
CA ILE A 274 26.07 17.18 7.60
C ILE A 274 27.01 18.37 7.36
N GLU A 275 26.65 19.28 6.45
CA GLU A 275 27.41 20.49 6.14
C GLU A 275 27.58 21.40 7.37
N GLU A 276 26.55 21.51 8.20
CA GLU A 276 26.58 22.26 9.46
C GLU A 276 27.34 21.55 10.59
N GLY A 277 27.89 20.36 10.35
CA GLY A 277 28.60 19.55 11.35
C GLY A 277 27.69 19.04 12.48
N LYS A 278 26.37 19.06 12.28
CA LYS A 278 25.37 18.57 13.25
C LYS A 278 25.21 17.06 13.18
N LEU A 279 25.37 16.46 12.01
CA LEU A 279 25.48 15.01 11.80
C LEU A 279 26.89 14.69 11.29
N SER A 280 27.52 13.63 11.78
CA SER A 280 28.84 13.21 11.32
C SER A 280 28.78 11.96 10.44
N GLU A 281 29.86 11.70 9.70
CA GLU A 281 30.02 10.47 8.94
C GLU A 281 29.88 9.21 9.81
N GLU A 282 30.29 9.28 11.08
CA GLU A 282 30.12 8.17 12.04
C GLU A 282 28.63 7.89 12.30
N SER A 283 27.82 8.95 12.48
CA SER A 283 26.37 8.83 12.61
C SER A 283 25.77 8.13 11.38
N LEU A 284 26.16 8.57 10.18
CA LEU A 284 25.62 8.04 8.93
C LEU A 284 25.99 6.56 8.77
N PHE A 285 27.26 6.21 8.97
CA PHE A 285 27.69 4.82 8.85
C PHE A 285 27.00 3.91 9.87
N LYS A 286 26.83 4.37 11.11
CA LYS A 286 26.17 3.57 12.16
C LYS A 286 24.70 3.26 11.85
N TYR A 287 23.93 4.27 11.43
CA TYR A 287 22.47 4.14 11.35
C TYR A 287 21.97 3.82 9.93
N ILE A 288 22.58 4.42 8.91
CA ILE A 288 22.16 4.25 7.51
C ILE A 288 23.16 3.42 6.68
N GLY A 289 24.32 3.06 7.24
CA GLY A 289 25.28 2.14 6.61
C GLY A 289 26.00 2.71 5.39
N SER A 290 25.92 4.02 5.18
CA SER A 290 26.53 4.72 4.05
C SER A 290 26.95 6.12 4.49
N ARG A 291 27.97 6.68 3.83
CA ARG A 291 28.34 8.10 3.96
C ARG A 291 27.54 8.98 3.00
N ASP A 292 26.95 8.37 1.98
CA ASP A 292 26.13 9.02 0.97
C ASP A 292 24.64 8.80 1.25
N VAL A 293 23.97 9.87 1.69
CA VAL A 293 22.53 9.91 1.98
C VAL A 293 21.67 9.82 0.72
N THR A 294 22.24 10.02 -0.47
CA THR A 294 21.52 9.94 -1.74
C THR A 294 21.44 8.52 -2.30
N SER A 295 22.23 7.59 -1.76
CA SER A 295 22.21 6.19 -2.22
C SER A 295 20.89 5.49 -1.86
N PRO A 296 20.29 4.69 -2.76
CA PRO A 296 19.03 3.99 -2.50
C PRO A 296 19.05 3.11 -1.24
N ASP A 297 20.20 2.48 -0.95
CA ASP A 297 20.38 1.64 0.23
C ASP A 297 20.43 2.45 1.53
N ALA A 298 21.02 3.64 1.50
CA ALA A 298 21.00 4.57 2.63
C ALA A 298 19.57 5.04 2.91
N MET A 299 18.84 5.46 1.88
CA MET A 299 17.47 5.92 2.00
C MET A 299 16.60 4.87 2.72
N ARG A 300 16.65 3.60 2.31
CA ARG A 300 15.89 2.50 2.94
C ARG A 300 16.12 2.38 4.46
N LYS A 301 17.26 2.86 4.96
CA LYS A 301 17.65 2.80 6.37
C LYS A 301 17.45 4.11 7.12
N PHE A 302 16.91 5.16 6.50
CA PHE A 302 16.63 6.43 7.18
C PHE A 302 15.78 6.25 8.43
N GLY A 303 14.88 5.26 8.46
CA GLY A 303 14.06 4.99 9.64
C GLY A 303 14.89 4.62 10.87
N SER A 304 16.03 3.96 10.69
CA SER A 304 16.97 3.64 11.77
C SER A 304 17.59 4.89 12.42
N LEU A 305 17.79 5.96 11.65
CA LEU A 305 18.32 7.23 12.15
C LEU A 305 17.21 8.07 12.82
N LEU A 306 16.03 8.15 12.18
CA LEU A 306 14.92 8.97 12.66
C LEU A 306 14.25 8.41 13.92
N SER A 307 14.38 7.10 14.14
CA SER A 307 13.81 6.40 15.31
C SER A 307 14.79 6.29 16.48
N VAL A 308 15.96 6.93 16.43
CA VAL A 308 16.89 6.95 17.56
C VAL A 308 16.25 7.66 18.75
N ASP A 309 16.32 7.04 19.93
CA ASP A 309 15.95 7.69 21.18
C ASP A 309 17.21 8.20 21.89
N GLY A 310 17.18 9.49 22.28
CA GLY A 310 18.32 10.13 22.92
C GLY A 310 19.45 10.51 21.94
N PRO A 311 20.72 10.58 22.40
CA PRO A 311 21.83 11.09 21.61
C PRO A 311 22.11 10.29 20.33
N ILE A 312 22.38 10.98 19.23
CA ILE A 312 22.85 10.37 17.98
C ILE A 312 24.38 10.27 18.06
N VAL A 313 24.94 9.08 17.78
CA VAL A 313 26.40 8.84 17.90
C VAL A 313 27.18 9.76 16.97
N GLY A 314 28.20 10.42 17.51
CA GLY A 314 29.06 11.34 16.77
C GLY A 314 28.36 12.62 16.31
N SER A 315 27.16 12.92 16.82
CA SER A 315 26.35 14.07 16.42
C SER A 315 26.10 15.00 17.61
N SER A 316 25.93 16.29 17.34
CA SER A 316 25.48 17.28 18.33
C SER A 316 23.96 17.27 18.53
N LEU A 317 23.22 16.50 17.72
CA LEU A 317 21.78 16.31 17.81
C LEU A 317 21.43 15.07 18.62
N ASN A 318 20.22 15.09 19.16
CA ASN A 318 19.54 13.90 19.64
C ASN A 318 18.37 13.58 18.71
N GLY A 319 17.80 12.38 18.84
CA GLY A 319 16.70 11.93 17.98
C GLY A 319 15.47 12.84 18.05
N SER A 320 15.14 13.39 19.22
CA SER A 320 14.02 14.34 19.37
C SER A 320 14.25 15.61 18.55
N LYS A 321 15.43 16.21 18.64
CA LYS A 321 15.81 17.42 17.88
C LYS A 321 15.76 17.16 16.37
N LEU A 322 16.22 15.98 15.94
CA LEU A 322 16.15 15.61 14.52
C LEU A 322 14.69 15.47 14.06
N ARG A 323 13.83 14.84 14.87
CA ARG A 323 12.40 14.73 14.58
C ARG A 323 11.68 16.08 14.56
N GLU A 324 12.01 16.99 15.49
CA GLU A 324 11.51 18.37 15.49
C GLU A 324 11.83 19.10 14.18
N LEU A 325 13.06 18.96 13.67
CA LEU A 325 13.46 19.53 12.38
C LEU A 325 12.71 18.87 11.21
N VAL A 326 12.49 17.55 11.26
CA VAL A 326 11.69 16.85 10.24
C VAL A 326 10.23 17.34 10.25
N ASP A 327 9.68 17.62 11.43
CA ASP A 327 8.32 18.13 11.61
C ASP A 327 8.14 19.55 11.11
N GLU A 328 9.17 20.38 11.23
CA GLU A 328 9.17 21.75 10.75
C GLU A 328 9.33 21.85 9.23
N PHE A 329 10.21 21.04 8.62
CA PHE A 329 10.68 21.26 7.25
C PHE A 329 10.22 20.24 6.21
N ILE A 330 9.69 19.08 6.62
CA ILE A 330 9.40 17.99 5.69
C ILE A 330 7.90 17.80 5.55
N GLU A 331 7.40 17.87 4.30
CA GLU A 331 6.02 17.52 3.97
C GLU A 331 5.79 16.02 4.10
N GLU A 332 4.57 15.67 4.51
CA GLU A 332 4.07 14.30 4.54
C GLU A 332 3.28 13.95 3.29
N ARG A 333 3.52 12.75 2.77
CA ARG A 333 2.79 12.11 1.66
C ARG A 333 2.87 10.60 1.84
N PRO A 334 1.81 9.82 1.57
CA PRO A 334 0.52 10.20 0.97
C PRO A 334 -0.48 10.86 1.93
N SER A 335 -1.54 11.46 1.37
CA SER A 335 -2.68 11.99 2.12
C SER A 335 -3.77 10.92 2.33
N LEU A 336 -4.50 11.02 3.44
CA LEU A 336 -5.69 10.22 3.70
C LEU A 336 -6.77 10.49 2.66
N LYS A 337 -7.39 9.42 2.14
CA LYS A 337 -8.55 9.47 1.26
C LYS A 337 -9.78 8.93 2.00
N ILE A 338 -10.90 9.61 1.86
CA ILE A 338 -12.20 9.24 2.43
C ILE A 338 -13.24 9.46 1.34
N THR A 339 -13.74 8.37 0.77
CA THR A 339 -14.70 8.40 -0.34
C THR A 339 -16.02 7.78 0.10
N ASP A 340 -17.12 8.34 -0.40
CA ASP A 340 -18.45 7.74 -0.30
C ASP A 340 -18.47 6.33 -0.93
N GLY A 341 -19.05 5.37 -0.22
CA GLY A 341 -19.04 3.95 -0.60
C GLY A 341 -19.80 3.67 -1.89
N GLN A 342 -20.90 4.37 -2.15
CA GLN A 342 -21.65 4.23 -3.40
C GLN A 342 -20.81 4.75 -4.57
N ALA A 343 -20.28 5.97 -4.45
CA ALA A 343 -19.44 6.57 -5.48
C ALA A 343 -18.17 5.73 -5.75
N TRP A 344 -17.60 5.13 -4.72
CA TRP A 344 -16.48 4.19 -4.83
C TRP A 344 -16.84 2.96 -5.67
N ASN A 345 -17.98 2.33 -5.37
CA ASN A 345 -18.45 1.14 -6.09
C ASN A 345 -18.77 1.46 -7.55
N GLU A 346 -19.45 2.57 -7.82
CA GLU A 346 -19.75 3.03 -9.18
C GLU A 346 -18.46 3.28 -9.98
N ALA A 347 -17.43 3.87 -9.37
CA ALA A 347 -16.15 4.14 -10.03
C ALA A 347 -15.39 2.85 -10.40
N ASN A 348 -15.39 1.85 -9.50
CA ASN A 348 -14.80 0.55 -9.77
C ASN A 348 -15.58 -0.21 -10.85
N LEU A 349 -16.91 -0.19 -10.80
CA LEU A 349 -17.75 -0.80 -11.84
C LEU A 349 -17.50 -0.16 -13.21
N LYS A 350 -17.42 1.17 -13.30
CA LYS A 350 -17.06 1.87 -14.54
C LYS A 350 -15.70 1.43 -15.07
N THR A 351 -14.72 1.22 -14.18
CA THR A 351 -13.39 0.70 -14.55
C THR A 351 -13.50 -0.69 -15.17
N LEU A 352 -14.28 -1.59 -14.57
CA LEU A 352 -14.51 -2.94 -15.10
C LEU A 352 -15.23 -2.91 -16.45
N THR A 353 -16.30 -2.12 -16.58
CA THR A 353 -17.04 -1.98 -17.83
C THR A 353 -16.16 -1.41 -18.95
N ALA A 354 -15.34 -0.40 -18.65
CA ALA A 354 -14.37 0.16 -19.60
C ALA A 354 -13.34 -0.87 -20.07
N ALA A 355 -13.02 -1.86 -19.24
CA ALA A 355 -12.13 -2.98 -19.58
C ALA A 355 -12.86 -4.15 -20.27
N GLY A 356 -14.17 -4.04 -20.53
CA GLY A 356 -14.96 -5.10 -21.15
C GLY A 356 -15.41 -6.21 -20.17
N ILE A 357 -15.30 -5.97 -18.86
CA ILE A 357 -15.84 -6.86 -17.82
C ILE A 357 -17.24 -6.38 -17.43
N PHE A 358 -18.24 -7.22 -17.66
CA PHE A 358 -19.63 -7.00 -17.26
C PHE A 358 -19.95 -7.95 -16.11
N VAL A 359 -20.33 -7.39 -14.96
CA VAL A 359 -20.51 -8.08 -13.68
C VAL A 359 -21.82 -7.72 -13.01
#